data_AF-A0A5B9QKS8-F1
#
_entry.id   AF-A0A5B9QKS8-F1
#
_cell.length_a   1.000
_cell.length_b   1.000
_cell.length_c   1.000
_cell.angle_alpha   90.00
_cell.angle_beta   90.00
_cell.angle_gamma   90.00
#
_symmetry.space_group_name_H-M   'P 1'
#
loop_
_entity.id
_entity.type
_entity.pdbx_description
1 polymer ?
#
loop_
_entity_poly.entity_id
_entity_poly.type
_entity_poly.pdbx_seq_one_letter_code
_entity_poly.pdbx_strand_id
1 'polypeptide(L)'
;MTKLLVLLVAIGSLLAVASAEPKDSATPAVFPEIKGGDVKVEYHRFTLIKHDNHIIALHLLPDPRHGWDGITYRWYGLSDGTDTFFLPTPEEADSAPNPRVTTGAGETDEGEKGNGEIITGALTFKWSKGSDKAGWLYLSEAGDDIQVYPKQFDRLDEFSGKLDSRLWKRAN
;
A
#
# COMPACT_ATOMS: atom_id res chain seq x y z
N MET A 1 11.62 -88.30 -5.34
CA MET A 1 12.59 -87.73 -4.39
C MET A 1 12.72 -86.24 -4.69
N THR A 2 12.25 -85.45 -3.74
CA THR A 2 12.63 -84.08 -3.31
C THR A 2 13.56 -83.24 -4.20
N LYS A 3 13.11 -82.01 -4.53
CA LYS A 3 13.74 -80.68 -4.27
C LYS A 3 13.04 -79.62 -5.15
N LEU A 4 12.17 -78.75 -4.63
CA LEU A 4 12.40 -77.51 -3.86
C LEU A 4 13.03 -76.35 -4.67
N LEU A 5 12.13 -75.42 -5.07
CA LEU A 5 12.17 -73.94 -5.10
C LEU A 5 13.50 -73.18 -5.31
N VAL A 6 13.55 -72.27 -6.30
CA VAL A 6 14.20 -70.93 -6.26
C VAL A 6 13.48 -70.02 -7.30
N LEU A 7 12.58 -69.13 -6.87
CA LEU A 7 12.74 -67.68 -6.57
C LEU A 7 12.83 -66.74 -7.82
N LEU A 8 11.80 -65.92 -7.96
CA LEU A 8 11.70 -64.71 -8.80
C LEU A 8 12.75 -63.67 -8.42
N VAL A 9 13.39 -63.02 -9.40
CA VAL A 9 13.79 -61.60 -9.29
C VAL A 9 13.55 -60.93 -10.65
N ALA A 10 12.49 -60.13 -10.73
CA ALA A 10 12.31 -59.16 -11.80
C ALA A 10 13.09 -57.90 -11.43
N ILE A 11 14.15 -57.59 -12.17
CA ILE A 11 14.86 -56.31 -12.06
C ILE A 11 14.14 -55.33 -12.97
N GLY A 12 13.17 -54.59 -12.42
CA GLY A 12 12.61 -53.43 -13.07
C GLY A 12 13.64 -52.30 -13.07
N SER A 13 14.12 -51.90 -14.24
CA SER A 13 14.89 -50.67 -14.40
C SER A 13 13.96 -49.47 -14.19
N LEU A 14 13.99 -48.90 -12.99
CA LEU A 14 13.41 -47.58 -12.73
C LEU A 14 14.35 -46.53 -13.36
N LEU A 15 14.00 -46.03 -14.53
CA LEU A 15 14.56 -44.78 -15.06
C LEU A 15 14.05 -43.65 -14.16
N ALA A 16 14.93 -43.13 -13.30
CA ALA A 16 14.68 -41.87 -12.60
C ALA A 16 14.64 -40.75 -13.65
N VAL A 17 13.44 -40.32 -14.01
CA VAL A 17 13.25 -39.04 -14.69
C VAL A 17 13.60 -37.98 -13.65
N ALA A 18 14.82 -37.43 -13.76
CA ALA A 18 15.17 -36.21 -13.05
C ALA A 18 14.24 -35.12 -13.56
N SER A 19 13.17 -34.86 -12.80
CA SER A 19 12.33 -33.69 -12.99
C SER A 19 13.20 -32.49 -12.62
N ALA A 20 13.79 -31.87 -13.63
CA ALA A 20 14.43 -30.57 -13.45
C ALA A 20 13.34 -29.60 -13.01
N GLU A 21 13.31 -29.27 -11.72
CA GLU A 21 12.55 -28.14 -11.23
C GLU A 21 12.99 -26.91 -12.03
N PRO A 22 12.07 -26.12 -12.59
CA PRO A 22 12.44 -24.82 -13.10
C PRO A 22 12.98 -24.03 -11.92
N LYS A 23 14.27 -23.69 -11.96
CA LYS A 23 14.80 -22.62 -11.12
C LYS A 23 14.09 -21.35 -11.57
N ASP A 24 13.00 -21.01 -10.90
CA ASP A 24 12.49 -19.64 -10.89
C ASP A 24 13.64 -18.76 -10.42
N SER A 25 14.32 -18.14 -11.38
CA SER A 25 15.22 -17.03 -11.15
C SER A 25 14.36 -15.79 -10.89
N ALA A 26 13.51 -15.84 -9.87
CA ALA A 26 12.92 -14.65 -9.31
C ALA A 26 14.09 -13.85 -8.74
N THR A 27 14.48 -12.79 -9.45
CA THR A 27 15.38 -11.79 -8.89
C THR A 27 14.69 -11.30 -7.62
N PRO A 28 15.33 -11.39 -6.42
CA PRO A 28 14.67 -10.97 -5.20
C PRO A 28 14.22 -9.53 -5.38
N ALA A 29 12.94 -9.27 -5.14
CA ALA A 29 12.36 -7.95 -5.20
C ALA A 29 13.24 -6.99 -4.37
N VAL A 30 13.85 -6.01 -5.03
CA VAL A 30 14.73 -5.05 -4.36
C VAL A 30 13.85 -3.91 -3.90
N PHE A 31 13.52 -3.90 -2.61
CA PHE A 31 12.79 -2.79 -2.00
C PHE A 31 13.58 -1.49 -2.20
N PRO A 32 12.92 -0.37 -2.57
CA PRO A 32 13.57 0.93 -2.57
C PRO A 32 14.13 1.21 -1.17
N GLU A 33 15.38 1.66 -1.13
CA GLU A 33 15.98 2.15 0.11
C GLU A 33 15.13 3.31 0.64
N ILE A 34 14.80 3.28 1.94
CA ILE A 34 14.05 4.34 2.61
C ILE A 34 14.97 5.56 2.72
N LYS A 35 14.56 6.68 2.13
CA LYS A 35 15.31 7.94 2.09
C LYS A 35 14.74 8.96 3.07
N GLY A 36 15.45 10.08 3.20
CA GLY A 36 14.87 11.30 3.76
C GLY A 36 13.57 11.64 3.03
N GLY A 37 12.52 11.95 3.79
CA GLY A 37 11.22 12.33 3.24
C GLY A 37 10.25 11.18 2.98
N ASP A 38 10.68 9.92 3.01
CA ASP A 38 9.77 8.78 2.98
C ASP A 38 9.04 8.64 4.33
N VAL A 39 7.78 8.22 4.27
CA VAL A 39 6.88 8.27 5.42
C VAL A 39 6.39 6.89 5.79
N LYS A 40 6.59 6.54 7.06
CA LYS A 40 5.93 5.38 7.67
C LYS A 40 4.44 5.68 7.84
N VAL A 41 3.61 4.85 7.24
CA VAL A 41 2.14 4.93 7.32
C VAL A 41 1.60 3.76 8.11
N GLU A 42 0.90 4.05 9.19
CA GLU A 42 0.27 3.04 10.02
C GLU A 42 -1.03 2.59 9.35
N TYR A 43 -1.23 1.28 9.30
CA TYR A 43 -2.48 0.74 8.80
C TYR A 43 -3.65 1.18 9.67
N HIS A 44 -4.81 1.28 9.05
CA HIS A 44 -6.06 1.73 9.66
C HIS A 44 -6.06 3.19 10.12
N ARG A 45 -5.02 3.98 9.81
CA ARG A 45 -4.92 5.40 10.18
C ARG A 45 -4.84 6.28 8.94
N PHE A 46 -5.35 7.48 9.06
CA PHE A 46 -5.25 8.53 8.06
C PHE A 46 -3.89 9.21 8.14
N THR A 47 -3.19 9.21 7.00
CA THR A 47 -1.99 10.01 6.76
C THR A 47 -2.39 11.22 5.92
N LEU A 48 -1.96 12.42 6.34
CA LEU A 48 -2.25 13.64 5.60
C LEU A 48 -1.07 14.06 4.76
N ILE A 49 -1.32 14.21 3.47
CA ILE A 49 -0.36 14.61 2.46
C ILE A 49 -0.86 15.91 1.86
N LYS A 50 0.03 16.87 1.67
CA LYS A 50 -0.26 18.14 1.02
C LYS A 50 0.64 18.27 -0.19
N HIS A 51 0.07 18.68 -1.31
CA HIS A 51 0.78 19.01 -2.53
C HIS A 51 0.14 20.26 -3.11
N ASP A 52 0.94 21.31 -3.30
CA ASP A 52 0.46 22.67 -3.60
C ASP A 52 -0.60 23.14 -2.57
N ASN A 53 -1.83 23.35 -3.06
CA ASN A 53 -3.00 23.74 -2.28
C ASN A 53 -3.98 22.58 -2.10
N HIS A 54 -3.57 21.34 -2.37
CA HIS A 54 -4.39 20.16 -2.19
C HIS A 54 -3.99 19.41 -0.92
N ILE A 55 -4.97 19.03 -0.09
CA ILE A 55 -4.76 18.16 1.07
C ILE A 55 -5.46 16.84 0.80
N ILE A 56 -4.70 15.74 0.91
CA ILE A 56 -5.14 14.37 0.74
C ILE A 56 -5.05 13.67 2.09
N ALA A 57 -6.15 13.11 2.55
CA ALA A 57 -6.19 12.15 3.64
C ALA A 57 -6.21 10.74 3.06
N LEU A 58 -5.12 10.00 3.23
CA LEU A 58 -4.94 8.65 2.71
C LEU A 58 -5.08 7.62 3.85
N HIS A 59 -5.85 6.57 3.61
CA HIS A 59 -6.12 5.49 4.55
C HIS A 59 -5.76 4.15 3.93
N LEU A 60 -4.79 3.45 4.53
CA LEU A 60 -4.36 2.13 4.06
C LEU A 60 -4.91 1.03 4.95
N LEU A 61 -5.40 -0.03 4.33
CA LEU A 61 -6.03 -1.17 4.97
C LEU A 61 -5.38 -2.46 4.42
N PRO A 62 -4.73 -3.28 5.26
CA PRO A 62 -4.25 -4.59 4.84
C PRO A 62 -5.37 -5.39 4.21
N ASP A 63 -5.11 -5.98 3.05
CA ASP A 63 -6.07 -6.82 2.35
C ASP A 63 -5.48 -8.19 2.04
N PRO A 64 -5.83 -9.23 2.82
CA PRO A 64 -5.30 -10.57 2.63
C PRO A 64 -5.77 -11.22 1.32
N ARG A 65 -6.75 -10.64 0.61
CA ARG A 65 -7.24 -11.17 -0.68
C ARG A 65 -6.19 -11.09 -1.79
N HIS A 66 -5.24 -10.15 -1.68
CA HIS A 66 -4.12 -9.99 -2.62
C HIS A 66 -2.82 -10.58 -2.06
N GLY A 67 -2.91 -11.55 -1.15
CA GLY A 67 -1.74 -12.11 -0.47
C GLY A 67 -1.38 -11.35 0.80
N TRP A 68 -0.21 -11.66 1.37
CA TRP A 68 0.22 -11.04 2.63
C TRP A 68 0.67 -9.59 2.45
N ASP A 69 0.95 -9.16 1.23
CA ASP A 69 1.49 -7.87 0.81
C ASP A 69 0.45 -6.95 0.15
N GLY A 70 -0.79 -7.41 0.10
CA GLY A 70 -1.94 -6.67 -0.41
C GLY A 70 -2.44 -5.58 0.53
N ILE A 71 -2.88 -4.47 -0.06
CA ILE A 71 -3.65 -3.42 0.60
C ILE A 71 -4.87 -3.02 -0.24
N THR A 72 -5.92 -2.59 0.46
CA THR A 72 -6.90 -1.66 -0.08
C THR A 72 -6.59 -0.27 0.47
N TYR A 73 -6.91 0.77 -0.29
CA TYR A 73 -6.75 2.14 0.15
C TYR A 73 -7.97 2.98 -0.19
N ARG A 74 -8.17 4.02 0.62
CA ARG A 74 -9.17 5.07 0.40
C ARG A 74 -8.49 6.41 0.56
N TRP A 75 -8.91 7.39 -0.23
CA TRP A 75 -8.40 8.74 -0.11
C TRP A 75 -9.51 9.77 -0.25
N TYR A 76 -9.27 10.92 0.40
CA TYR A 76 -10.15 12.06 0.44
C TYR A 76 -9.32 13.30 0.14
N GLY A 77 -9.73 14.10 -0.84
CA GLY A 77 -8.97 15.26 -1.33
C GLY A 77 -9.76 16.56 -1.20
N LEU A 78 -9.11 17.58 -0.65
CA LEU A 78 -9.52 18.97 -0.63
C LEU A 78 -8.64 19.77 -1.59
N SER A 79 -9.21 20.64 -2.42
CA SER A 79 -8.51 21.39 -3.47
C SER A 79 -8.36 22.89 -3.20
N ASP A 80 -8.99 23.39 -2.14
CA ASP A 80 -8.98 24.80 -1.78
C ASP A 80 -7.94 25.14 -0.69
N GLY A 81 -7.17 24.15 -0.24
CA GLY A 81 -6.13 24.29 0.78
C GLY A 81 -6.67 24.37 2.20
N THR A 82 -7.99 24.27 2.39
CA THR A 82 -8.58 24.11 3.71
C THR A 82 -8.25 22.74 4.27
N ASP A 83 -8.25 22.64 5.59
CA ASP A 83 -8.11 21.38 6.32
C ASP A 83 -9.45 20.91 6.90
N THR A 84 -10.57 21.45 6.40
CA THR A 84 -11.91 21.07 6.86
C THR A 84 -12.48 20.00 5.96
N PHE A 85 -12.32 18.74 6.36
CA PHE A 85 -12.97 17.62 5.68
C PHE A 85 -14.44 17.60 6.08
N PHE A 86 -15.29 18.13 5.21
CA PHE A 86 -16.74 18.00 5.34
C PHE A 86 -17.17 16.69 4.69
N LEU A 87 -17.53 15.70 5.50
CA LEU A 87 -18.19 14.48 5.01
C LEU A 87 -19.69 14.71 5.12
N PRO A 88 -20.37 15.17 4.05
CA PRO A 88 -21.80 15.45 4.12
C PRO A 88 -22.56 14.17 4.48
N THR A 89 -23.58 14.28 5.32
CA THR A 89 -24.63 13.25 5.35
C THR A 89 -25.31 13.18 3.97
N PRO A 90 -26.01 12.08 3.62
CA PRO A 90 -26.70 11.98 2.34
C PRO A 90 -27.65 13.16 2.04
N GLU A 91 -28.26 13.74 3.07
CA GLU A 91 -29.16 14.91 2.95
C GLU A 91 -28.39 16.23 2.75
N GLU A 92 -27.16 16.33 3.23
CA GLU A 92 -26.31 17.52 3.14
C GLU A 92 -25.47 17.56 1.85
N ALA A 93 -25.35 16.46 1.12
CA ALA A 93 -24.48 16.34 -0.06
C ALA A 93 -24.80 17.35 -1.16
N ASP A 94 -26.08 17.71 -1.31
CA ASP A 94 -26.55 18.68 -2.30
C ASP A 94 -26.50 20.14 -1.81
N SER A 95 -26.41 20.36 -0.49
CA SER A 95 -26.50 21.69 0.14
C SER A 95 -25.20 22.15 0.81
N ALA A 96 -24.16 21.31 0.83
CA ALA A 96 -22.91 21.58 1.53
C ALA A 96 -22.17 22.80 0.95
N PRO A 97 -21.68 23.71 1.81
CA PRO A 97 -20.75 24.75 1.37
C PRO A 97 -19.47 24.07 0.87
N ASN A 98 -19.00 24.52 -0.28
CA ASN A 98 -17.68 24.19 -0.82
C ASN A 98 -16.60 24.32 0.28
N PRO A 99 -15.57 23.48 0.31
CA PRO A 99 -15.13 22.57 -0.76
C PRO A 99 -15.82 21.20 -0.77
N ARG A 100 -16.21 20.74 -1.96
CA ARG A 100 -16.57 19.34 -2.18
C ARG A 100 -15.34 18.46 -1.96
N VAL A 101 -15.40 17.56 -0.97
CA VAL A 101 -14.39 16.52 -0.77
C VAL A 101 -14.43 15.58 -2.00
N THR A 102 -13.33 15.51 -2.74
CA THR A 102 -13.13 14.48 -3.75
C THR A 102 -12.73 13.19 -3.05
N THR A 103 -13.17 12.03 -3.56
CA THR A 103 -12.84 10.74 -2.95
C THR A 103 -12.45 9.73 -3.99
N GLY A 104 -11.70 8.73 -3.57
CA GLY A 104 -11.39 7.57 -4.37
C GLY A 104 -10.94 6.40 -3.51
N ALA A 105 -10.82 5.24 -4.14
CA ALA A 105 -10.36 4.03 -3.52
C ALA A 105 -9.67 3.14 -4.57
N GLY A 106 -8.85 2.22 -4.10
CA GLY A 106 -8.17 1.25 -4.94
C GLY A 106 -7.61 0.10 -4.13
N GLU A 107 -6.97 -0.83 -4.82
CA GLU A 107 -6.31 -1.99 -4.26
C GLU A 107 -4.96 -2.16 -4.97
N THR A 108 -3.93 -2.58 -4.25
CA THR A 108 -2.60 -2.88 -4.82
C THR A 108 -1.87 -3.87 -3.91
N ASP A 109 -0.90 -4.59 -4.48
CA ASP A 109 0.06 -5.44 -3.77
C ASP A 109 1.49 -5.05 -4.17
N GLU A 110 2.52 -5.59 -3.49
CA GLU A 110 3.92 -5.33 -3.85
C GLU A 110 4.36 -6.07 -5.12
N GLY A 111 3.62 -7.12 -5.50
CA GLY A 111 3.86 -7.98 -6.64
C GLY A 111 5.28 -8.56 -6.67
N GLU A 112 5.70 -9.05 -7.83
CA GLU A 112 7.07 -9.57 -8.03
C GLU A 112 8.15 -8.48 -8.00
N LYS A 113 7.75 -7.20 -8.09
CA LYS A 113 8.67 -6.05 -8.17
C LYS A 113 8.98 -5.43 -6.81
N GLY A 114 8.25 -5.79 -5.75
CA GLY A 114 8.51 -5.36 -4.36
C GLY A 114 7.93 -4.00 -3.99
N ASN A 115 7.08 -3.41 -4.83
CA ASN A 115 6.39 -2.16 -4.52
C ASN A 115 5.05 -2.08 -5.24
N GLY A 116 4.03 -1.65 -4.51
CA GLY A 116 2.72 -1.33 -5.10
C GLY A 116 2.61 0.14 -5.48
N GLU A 117 1.52 0.48 -6.16
CA GLU A 117 1.19 1.85 -6.57
C GLU A 117 -0.16 2.28 -6.01
N ILE A 118 -0.16 3.45 -5.37
CA ILE A 118 -1.36 4.08 -4.81
C ILE A 118 -1.65 5.33 -5.61
N ILE A 119 -2.85 5.41 -6.20
CA ILE A 119 -3.26 6.54 -7.04
C ILE A 119 -4.29 7.37 -6.28
N THR A 120 -3.95 8.61 -5.95
CA THR A 120 -4.82 9.56 -5.22
C THR A 120 -5.09 10.80 -6.07
N GLY A 121 -6.10 10.73 -6.92
CA GLY A 121 -6.42 11.82 -7.85
C GLY A 121 -5.27 12.08 -8.81
N ALA A 122 -4.55 13.18 -8.63
CA ALA A 122 -3.43 13.58 -9.49
C ALA A 122 -2.06 13.01 -9.05
N LEU A 123 -1.96 12.41 -7.86
CA LEU A 123 -0.70 11.86 -7.35
C LEU A 123 -0.67 10.34 -7.46
N THR A 124 0.51 9.81 -7.74
CA THR A 124 0.80 8.38 -7.65
C THR A 124 1.96 8.18 -6.67
N PHE A 125 1.74 7.36 -5.65
CA PHE A 125 2.75 7.03 -4.66
C PHE A 125 3.22 5.59 -4.86
N LYS A 126 4.53 5.38 -4.83
CA LYS A 126 5.05 4.05 -4.56
C LYS A 126 4.91 3.72 -3.09
N TRP A 127 4.69 2.45 -2.83
CA TRP A 127 4.34 1.93 -1.52
C TRP A 127 5.04 0.59 -1.28
N SER A 128 5.41 0.33 -0.03
CA SER A 128 5.80 -1.01 0.44
C SER A 128 5.11 -1.37 1.75
N LYS A 129 4.79 -2.65 1.90
CA LYS A 129 4.16 -3.25 3.07
C LYS A 129 4.90 -2.95 4.35
N GLY A 130 6.24 -3.01 4.33
CA GLY A 130 7.07 -2.87 5.52
C GLY A 130 6.82 -3.96 6.57
N SER A 131 5.79 -3.80 7.40
CA SER A 131 5.44 -4.70 8.51
C SER A 131 3.94 -5.08 8.48
N ASP A 132 3.48 -5.80 9.49
CA ASP A 132 2.07 -6.12 9.73
C ASP A 132 1.25 -4.94 10.27
N LYS A 133 1.90 -3.89 10.77
CA LYS A 133 1.26 -2.73 11.41
C LYS A 133 1.36 -1.44 10.63
N ALA A 134 2.34 -1.36 9.75
CA ALA A 134 2.66 -0.16 9.00
C ALA A 134 3.51 -0.51 7.80
N GLY A 135 3.37 0.28 6.74
CA GLY A 135 4.31 0.28 5.62
C GLY A 135 4.90 1.65 5.35
N TRP A 136 5.42 1.81 4.15
CA TRP A 136 6.16 3.00 3.73
C TRP A 136 5.57 3.57 2.46
N LEU A 137 5.38 4.90 2.45
CA LEU A 137 5.14 5.67 1.24
C LEU A 137 6.46 6.34 0.81
N TYR A 138 6.84 6.08 -0.44
CA TYR A 138 8.03 6.66 -1.05
C TYR A 138 7.65 7.97 -1.74
N LEU A 139 7.60 9.05 -0.96
CA LEU A 139 7.09 10.34 -1.41
C LEU A 139 8.08 11.08 -2.31
N SER A 140 9.37 10.79 -2.16
CA SER A 140 10.44 11.32 -3.01
C SER A 140 10.27 10.98 -4.49
N GLU A 141 9.45 9.98 -4.82
CA GLU A 141 9.16 9.58 -6.20
C GLU A 141 7.84 10.16 -6.74
N ALA A 142 7.03 10.80 -5.91
CA ALA A 142 5.67 11.25 -6.26
C ALA A 142 5.61 12.70 -6.78
N GLY A 143 6.68 13.48 -6.61
CA GLY A 143 6.79 14.86 -7.11
C GLY A 143 7.48 15.81 -6.13
N ASP A 144 7.78 17.02 -6.60
CA ASP A 144 8.32 18.09 -5.77
C ASP A 144 7.23 18.70 -4.86
N ASP A 145 7.63 19.44 -3.82
CA ASP A 145 6.73 20.19 -2.92
C ASP A 145 5.67 19.35 -2.16
N ILE A 146 5.84 18.03 -2.10
CA ILE A 146 5.03 17.16 -1.23
C ILE A 146 5.39 17.42 0.23
N GLN A 147 4.35 17.62 1.05
CA GLN A 147 4.46 17.77 2.48
C GLN A 147 3.60 16.73 3.19
N VAL A 148 4.03 16.29 4.36
CA VAL A 148 3.25 15.39 5.21
C VAL A 148 3.06 15.96 6.58
N TYR A 149 1.85 15.78 7.09
CA TYR A 149 1.56 16.09 8.48
C TYR A 149 2.11 14.96 9.37
N PRO A 150 2.96 15.25 10.35
CA PRO A 150 3.71 14.23 11.08
C PRO A 150 2.84 13.34 11.97
N LYS A 151 1.63 13.79 12.31
CA LYS A 151 0.65 13.03 13.09
C LYS A 151 -0.30 12.30 12.14
N GLN A 152 -0.54 11.02 12.42
CA GLN A 152 -1.61 10.23 11.80
C GLN A 152 -2.84 10.18 12.72
N PHE A 153 -4.01 9.95 12.14
CA PHE A 153 -5.31 10.08 12.80
C PHE A 153 -6.17 8.84 12.63
N ASP A 154 -7.00 8.52 13.62
CA ASP A 154 -7.85 7.32 13.53
C ASP A 154 -9.12 7.59 12.72
N ARG A 155 -9.55 8.87 12.67
CA ARG A 155 -10.77 9.32 12.01
C ARG A 155 -10.55 10.66 11.32
N LEU A 156 -11.29 10.92 10.24
CA LEU A 156 -11.19 12.16 9.45
C LEU A 156 -11.60 13.42 10.23
N ASP A 157 -12.54 13.30 11.17
CA ASP A 157 -13.07 14.41 11.97
C ASP A 157 -12.10 14.92 13.05
N GLU A 158 -11.05 14.14 13.39
CA GLU A 158 -10.12 14.50 14.47
C GLU A 158 -9.26 15.72 14.16
N PHE A 159 -8.96 15.93 12.88
CA PHE A 159 -8.05 16.98 12.43
C PHE A 159 -8.73 18.09 11.64
N SER A 160 -10.02 17.90 11.29
CA SER A 160 -10.80 18.82 10.49
C SER A 160 -10.81 20.23 11.12
N GLY A 161 -10.25 21.22 10.42
CA GLY A 161 -10.19 22.63 10.84
C GLY A 161 -9.21 22.96 11.99
N LYS A 162 -8.26 22.07 12.29
CA LYS A 162 -7.41 22.15 13.50
C LYS A 162 -5.91 21.97 13.23
N LEU A 163 -5.48 21.86 11.98
CA LEU A 163 -4.08 21.59 11.65
C LEU A 163 -3.19 22.83 11.84
N ASP A 164 -2.03 22.65 12.47
CA ASP A 164 -1.02 23.70 12.55
C ASP A 164 -0.20 23.71 11.27
N SER A 165 -0.37 24.76 10.45
CA SER A 165 0.35 24.95 9.19
C SER A 165 1.87 24.84 9.30
N ARG A 166 2.45 25.05 10.49
CA ARG A 166 3.92 24.99 10.72
C ARG A 166 4.44 23.57 10.92
N LEU A 167 3.56 22.59 11.14
CA LEU A 167 3.97 21.21 11.43
C LEU A 167 4.15 20.36 10.16
N TRP A 168 3.68 20.85 9.01
CA TRP A 168 3.89 20.19 7.72
C TRP A 168 5.38 20.09 7.39
N LYS A 169 5.83 18.88 7.01
CA LYS A 169 7.23 18.60 6.68
C LYS A 169 7.34 18.23 5.22
N ARG A 170 8.28 18.84 4.50
CA ARG A 170 8.60 18.46 3.12
C ARG A 170 9.19 17.05 3.09
N ALA A 171 8.78 16.27 2.10
CA ALA A 171 9.44 15.03 1.73
C ALA A 171 10.69 15.39 0.88
N ASN A 172 11.84 15.53 1.52
CA ASN A 172 13.14 15.82 0.88
C ASN A 172 14.19 14.80 1.31
#